data_AF-A0A0A9A4Z3-F1
#
_entry.id   AF-A0A0A9A4Z3-F1
#
_cell.length_a   1.000
_cell.length_b   1.000
_cell.length_c   1.000
_cell.angle_alpha   90.00
_cell.angle_beta   90.00
_cell.angle_gamma   90.00
#
_symmetry.space_group_name_H-M   'P 1'
#
loop_
_entity.id
_entity.type
_entity.pdbx_description
1 polymer ?
#
loop_
_entity_poly.entity_id
_entity_poly.type
_entity_poly.pdbx_seq_one_letter_code
_entity_poly.pdbx_strand_id
1 'polypeptide(L)' 'MVSKETGDVYSTNEPQIAFNSRIAFCLNMHNEAVKVLRFPPNSHKESAEKRRERLQQEEELAKDV' A
#
# COMPACT_ATOMS: atom_id res chain seq x y z
N MET A 1 53.78 -6.54 -8.53
CA MET A 1 52.53 -7.23 -8.88
C MET A 1 51.45 -6.16 -8.93
N VAL A 2 50.87 -5.89 -10.10
CA VAL A 2 49.82 -4.87 -10.27
C VAL A 2 48.48 -5.57 -10.14
N SER A 3 47.65 -5.16 -9.18
CA SER A 3 46.35 -5.76 -8.94
C SER A 3 45.40 -5.52 -10.13
N LYS A 4 44.77 -6.59 -10.62
CA LYS A 4 43.67 -6.57 -11.62
C LYS A 4 42.29 -6.64 -10.93
N GLU A 5 42.18 -6.14 -9.71
CA GLU A 5 40.99 -6.39 -8.86
C GLU A 5 39.69 -5.73 -9.35
N THR A 6 39.76 -4.74 -10.25
CA THR A 6 38.57 -4.08 -10.81
C THR A 6 38.42 -4.40 -12.30
N GLY A 7 37.81 -5.55 -12.60
CA GLY A 7 37.37 -5.88 -13.96
C GLY A 7 36.25 -4.97 -14.44
N ASP A 8 35.98 -4.97 -15.74
CA ASP A 8 34.83 -4.24 -16.30
C ASP A 8 33.51 -4.80 -15.73
N VAL A 9 32.83 -3.98 -14.92
CA VAL A 9 31.60 -4.34 -14.21
C VAL A 9 30.47 -4.64 -15.19
N TYR A 10 30.44 -3.99 -16.37
CA TYR A 10 29.41 -4.23 -17.38
C TYR A 10 29.60 -5.55 -18.14
N SER A 11 30.77 -6.17 -18.02
CA SER A 11 30.99 -7.54 -18.49
C SER A 11 30.36 -8.59 -17.56
N THR A 12 29.76 -8.17 -16.44
CA THR A 12 29.08 -9.03 -15.47
C THR A 12 27.59 -8.70 -15.36
N ASN A 13 26.84 -9.53 -14.62
CA ASN A 13 25.43 -9.28 -14.32
C ASN A 13 25.20 -8.31 -13.15
N GLU A 14 26.26 -7.78 -12.54
CA GLU A 14 26.15 -6.91 -11.36
C GLU A 14 25.28 -5.67 -11.62
N PRO A 15 25.39 -4.95 -12.75
CA PRO A 15 24.48 -3.84 -13.05
C PRO A 15 23.02 -4.28 -13.18
N GLN A 16 22.76 -5.43 -13.80
CA GLN A 16 21.40 -5.94 -13.99
C GLN A 16 20.75 -6.29 -12.65
N ILE A 17 21.50 -6.90 -11.72
CA ILE A 17 21.02 -7.23 -10.37
C ILE A 17 20.69 -5.95 -9.60
N ALA A 18 21.57 -4.95 -9.68
CA ALA A 18 21.34 -3.65 -9.04
C ALA A 18 20.08 -2.96 -9.58
N PHE A 19 19.87 -2.97 -10.90
CA PHE A 19 18.66 -2.41 -11.50
C PHE A 19 17.41 -3.21 -11.17
N ASN A 20 17.47 -4.55 -11.14
CA ASN A 20 16.31 -5.37 -10.79
C ASN A 20 15.79 -5.04 -9.37
N SER A 21 16.69 -4.88 -8.40
CA SER A 21 16.33 -4.46 -7.04
C SER A 21 15.67 -3.08 -7.02
N ARG A 22 16.23 -2.11 -7.75
CA ARG A 22 15.67 -0.74 -7.84
C ARG A 22 14.29 -0.73 -8.51
N ILE A 23 14.11 -1.47 -9.59
CA ILE A 23 12.83 -1.56 -10.32
C ILE A 23 11.75 -2.15 -9.40
N ALA A 24 12.05 -3.26 -8.73
CA ALA A 24 11.12 -3.89 -7.79
C ALA A 24 10.70 -2.93 -6.68
N PHE A 25 11.65 -2.18 -6.11
CA PHE A 25 11.37 -1.16 -5.10
C PHE A 25 10.42 -0.08 -5.61
N CYS A 26 10.73 0.53 -6.76
CA CYS A 26 9.92 1.60 -7.34
C CYS A 26 8.49 1.15 -7.65
N LEU A 27 8.34 -0.06 -8.23
CA LEU A 27 7.03 -0.62 -8.54
C LEU A 27 6.22 -0.93 -7.27
N ASN A 28 6.87 -1.44 -6.22
CA ASN A 28 6.20 -1.68 -4.95
C ASN A 28 5.70 -0.37 -4.32
N MET A 29 6.55 0.66 -4.26
CA MET A 29 6.17 1.97 -3.75
C MET A 29 5.00 2.57 -4.53
N HIS A 30 5.01 2.45 -5.86
CA HIS A 30 3.88 2.86 -6.70
C HIS A 30 2.59 2.13 -6.33
N ASN A 31 2.64 0.80 -6.20
CA ASN A 31 1.48 0.00 -5.84
C ASN A 31 0.91 0.40 -4.47
N GLU A 32 1.76 0.63 -3.47
CA GLU A 32 1.34 1.09 -2.15
C GLU A 32 0.71 2.49 -2.21
N ALA A 33 1.32 3.43 -2.95
CA ALA A 33 0.75 4.76 -3.14
C ALA A 33 -0.63 4.69 -3.80
N VAL A 34 -0.80 3.86 -4.84
CA VAL A 34 -2.10 3.66 -5.51
C VAL A 34 -3.12 3.03 -4.56
N LYS A 35 -2.73 2.07 -3.72
CA LYS A 35 -3.63 1.48 -2.73
C LYS A 35 -4.14 2.51 -1.72
N VAL A 36 -3.26 3.40 -1.23
CA VAL A 36 -3.64 4.47 -0.29
C VAL A 36 -4.53 5.53 -0.96
N LEU A 37 -4.24 5.87 -2.22
CA LEU A 37 -5.04 6.85 -2.99
C LEU A 37 -6.40 6.31 -3.39
N ARG A 38 -6.59 4.99 -3.42
CA ARG A 38 -7.92 4.39 -3.53
C ARG A 38 -8.66 4.66 -2.22
N PHE A 39 -9.40 5.77 -2.19
CA PHE A 39 -10.46 5.99 -1.22
C PHE A 39 -11.32 4.71 -1.20
N PRO A 40 -11.54 4.06 -0.03
CA PRO A 40 -12.35 2.86 -0.02
C PRO A 40 -13.69 3.20 -0.66
N PRO A 41 -14.16 2.45 -1.68
CA PRO A 41 -15.34 2.83 -2.47
C PRO A 41 -16.61 2.99 -1.61
N ASN A 42 -16.56 2.53 -0.36
CA ASN A 42 -17.62 2.63 0.64
C ASN A 42 -17.19 3.35 1.94
N SER A 43 -16.04 4.04 2.02
CA SER A 43 -15.58 4.66 3.28
C SER A 43 -16.51 5.77 3.79
N HIS A 44 -17.29 6.38 2.89
CA HIS A 44 -18.34 7.35 3.22
C HIS A 44 -19.75 6.76 3.18
N LYS A 45 -19.92 5.51 2.73
CA LYS A 45 -21.22 4.85 2.70
C LYS A 45 -21.33 4.00 3.94
N GLU A 46 -21.81 4.64 5.00
CA GLU A 46 -22.41 3.89 6.09
C GLU A 46 -23.41 2.87 5.50
N SER A 47 -23.28 1.60 5.88
CA SER A 47 -24.24 0.58 5.46
C SER A 47 -25.63 0.95 6.00
N ALA A 48 -26.68 0.65 5.23
CA ALA A 48 -28.06 0.90 5.66
C ALA A 48 -28.38 0.16 6.99
N GLU A 49 -27.68 -0.94 7.25
CA GLU A 49 -27.77 -1.74 8.46
C GLU A 49 -27.16 -1.01 9.68
N LYS A 50 -25.94 -0.48 9.57
CA LYS A 50 -25.33 0.36 10.63
C LYS A 50 -26.18 1.59 10.97
N ARG A 51 -26.90 2.12 9.97
CA ARG A 51 -27.80 3.26 10.17
C ARG A 51 -29.03 2.87 10.98
N ARG A 52 -29.61 1.71 10.70
CA ARG A 52 -30.75 1.16 11.43
C ARG A 52 -30.37 0.83 12.87
N GLU A 53 -29.22 0.21 13.08
CA GLU A 53 -28.72 -0.12 14.42
C GLU A 53 -28.53 1.13 15.29
N ARG A 54 -27.94 2.20 14.75
CA ARG A 54 -27.83 3.48 15.49
C ARG A 54 -29.18 4.06 15.87
N LEU A 55 -30.12 4.11 14.92
CA LEU A 55 -31.46 4.66 15.17
C LEU A 55 -32.22 3.84 16.23
N GLN A 56 -32.11 2.51 16.20
CA GLN A 56 -32.69 1.65 17.22
C GLN A 56 -32.06 1.91 18.59
N GLN A 57 -30.73 2.04 18.64
CA GLN A 57 -30.02 2.30 19.88
C GLN A 57 -30.38 3.68 20.48
N GLU A 58 -30.54 4.71 19.65
CA GLU A 58 -31.04 6.03 20.06
C GLU A 58 -32.49 5.98 20.57
N GLU A 59 -33.35 5.17 19.94
CA GLU A 59 -34.75 4.99 20.35
C GLU A 59 -34.87 4.27 21.70
N GLU A 60 -34.06 3.23 21.93
CA GLU A 60 -34.03 2.51 23.21
C GLU A 60 -33.48 3.41 24.33
N LEU A 61 -32.39 4.15 24.07
CA LEU A 61 -31.86 5.14 25.02
C LEU A 61 -32.89 6.23 25.38
N ALA A 62 -33.75 6.63 24.44
CA ALA A 62 -34.80 7.62 24.68
C ALA A 62 -36.00 7.06 25.44
N LYS A 63 -36.23 5.73 25.42
CA LYS A 63 -37.26 5.06 26.22
C LYS A 63 -36.82 4.83 27.67
N ASP A 64 -35.51 4.73 27.90
CA ASP A 64 -34.91 4.52 29.22
C ASP A 64 -34.75 5.82 30.05
N VAL A 65 -35.14 6.99 29.51
CA VAL A 65 -35.14 8.33 30.16
C VAL A 65 -36.56 8.75 30.50
#